data_AF-A0A3P8M3C0-F1
#
_entry.id   AF-A0A3P8M3C0-F1
#
_cell.length_a   1.000
_cell.length_b   1.000
_cell.length_c   1.000
_cell.angle_alpha   90.00
_cell.angle_beta   90.00
_cell.angle_gamma   90.00
#
_symmetry.space_group_name_H-M   'P 1'
#
loop_
_entity.id
_entity.type
_entity.pdbx_description
1 polymer ?
#
loop_
_entity_poly.entity_id
_entity_poly.type
_entity_poly.pdbx_seq_one_letter_code
_entity_poly.pdbx_strand_id
1 'polypeptide(L)'
;MVGAVVGVQPFGGEGLSGTGPKAGGPLYLYRLLSSRPQNAVCATLARQDAERPLDAQLKTLLEKPLVALQQWATGQPELQALCQQYSEQAQAGTQRLLPGPTGERNTLTFIPRDRVLCVADNEQDALTQLAAVAAVGCEILWPDNALHRELAKKLPREVSERIHFAKEADLTAQSFDAVIYHGDSDQLRALCEQVAARDGAIVSVQGFARGETNLLLERLYIERSLSVNTAAAGGNASLMTIG
;
A
#
# COMPACT_ATOMS: atom_id res chain seq x y z
N MET A 1 17.25 -18.54 10.64
CA MET A 1 16.59 -17.73 9.58
C MET A 1 17.37 -17.85 8.27
N VAL A 2 17.42 -19.05 7.67
CA VAL A 2 18.02 -19.28 6.33
C VAL A 2 17.10 -20.23 5.56
N GLY A 3 17.11 -20.16 4.23
CA GLY A 3 16.37 -21.09 3.37
C GLY A 3 14.89 -20.75 3.13
N ALA A 4 14.55 -19.49 2.84
CA ALA A 4 13.19 -19.13 2.44
C ALA A 4 12.79 -19.89 1.17
N VAL A 5 11.64 -20.56 1.20
CA VAL A 5 11.12 -21.36 0.09
C VAL A 5 10.13 -20.53 -0.71
N VAL A 6 10.33 -20.47 -2.03
CA VAL A 6 9.46 -19.74 -2.95
C VAL A 6 8.01 -20.22 -2.82
N GLY A 7 7.06 -19.29 -2.72
CA GLY A 7 5.62 -19.58 -2.57
C GLY A 7 5.20 -20.00 -1.15
N VAL A 8 6.14 -20.27 -0.25
CA VAL A 8 5.88 -20.61 1.17
C VAL A 8 6.31 -19.47 2.08
N GLN A 9 7.48 -18.87 1.82
CA GLN A 9 7.99 -17.68 2.50
C GLN A 9 8.51 -16.67 1.47
N PRO A 10 7.65 -15.79 0.92
CA PRO A 10 8.09 -14.67 0.10
C PRO A 10 9.24 -13.93 0.78
N PHE A 11 10.31 -13.65 0.03
CA PHE A 11 11.57 -13.16 0.57
C PHE A 11 11.91 -11.76 0.08
N GLY A 12 12.41 -10.93 0.98
CA GLY A 12 12.75 -9.52 0.74
C GLY A 12 12.56 -8.70 2.00
N GLY A 13 13.40 -7.68 2.22
CA GLY A 13 13.29 -6.79 3.37
C GLY A 13 12.47 -5.53 3.09
N GLU A 14 12.47 -4.63 4.07
CA GLU A 14 11.96 -3.26 3.99
C GLU A 14 13.08 -2.27 4.35
N GLY A 15 12.86 -0.98 4.11
CA GLY A 15 13.85 0.06 4.41
C GLY A 15 15.17 -0.14 3.65
N LEU A 16 16.29 -0.15 4.38
CA LEU A 16 17.63 -0.34 3.79
C LEU A 16 17.84 -1.71 3.16
N SER A 17 16.97 -2.68 3.44
CA SER A 17 17.11 -4.06 2.95
C SER A 17 16.40 -4.32 1.62
N GLY A 18 15.62 -3.35 1.10
CA GLY A 18 14.98 -3.47 -0.20
C GLY A 18 13.68 -2.67 -0.33
N THR A 19 13.28 -2.44 -1.57
CA THR A 19 12.06 -1.69 -1.92
C THR A 19 10.80 -2.55 -1.93
N GLY A 20 10.96 -3.87 -2.01
CA GLY A 20 9.91 -4.78 -2.46
C GLY A 20 9.52 -4.56 -3.94
N PRO A 21 8.52 -5.29 -4.44
CA PRO A 21 7.81 -6.41 -3.79
C PRO A 21 8.74 -7.61 -3.51
N LYS A 22 8.33 -8.53 -2.64
CA LYS A 22 9.11 -9.71 -2.26
C LYS A 22 9.24 -10.68 -3.44
N ALA A 23 10.46 -11.20 -3.62
CA ALA A 23 10.69 -12.29 -4.55
C ALA A 23 9.95 -13.55 -4.11
N GLY A 24 9.32 -14.25 -5.05
CA GLY A 24 8.45 -15.40 -4.77
C GLY A 24 7.13 -15.05 -4.09
N GLY A 25 6.80 -13.76 -3.95
CA GLY A 25 5.49 -13.27 -3.50
C GLY A 25 4.52 -13.01 -4.66
N PRO A 26 3.22 -12.84 -4.35
CA PRO A 26 2.18 -12.67 -5.36
C PRO A 26 2.27 -11.33 -6.12
N LEU A 27 3.01 -10.35 -5.60
CA LEU A 27 3.10 -9.00 -6.17
C LEU A 27 4.26 -8.82 -7.16
N TYR A 28 5.22 -9.76 -7.18
CA TYR A 28 6.50 -9.56 -7.87
C TYR A 28 6.35 -9.33 -9.38
N LEU A 29 5.55 -10.17 -10.04
CA LEU A 29 5.39 -10.09 -11.50
C LEU A 29 4.70 -8.81 -11.95
N TYR A 30 3.78 -8.26 -11.16
CA TYR A 30 3.10 -7.00 -11.50
C TYR A 30 4.05 -5.81 -11.55
N ARG A 31 5.19 -5.87 -10.86
CA ARG A 31 6.22 -4.83 -10.94
C ARG A 31 6.95 -4.82 -12.30
N LEU A 32 6.91 -5.93 -13.03
CA LEU A 32 7.59 -6.10 -14.32
C LEU A 32 6.69 -5.80 -15.53
N LEU A 33 5.41 -5.48 -15.29
CA LEU A 33 4.46 -5.14 -16.34
C LEU A 33 4.36 -3.62 -16.50
N SER A 34 4.44 -3.15 -17.75
CA SER A 34 4.17 -1.74 -18.09
C SER A 34 2.68 -1.41 -18.06
N SER A 35 1.82 -2.40 -18.30
CA SER A 35 0.36 -2.29 -18.23
C SER A 35 -0.23 -3.61 -17.75
N ARG A 36 -1.30 -3.50 -16.95
CA ARG A 36 -2.09 -4.63 -16.45
C ARG A 36 -3.55 -4.21 -16.28
N PRO A 37 -4.51 -5.15 -16.33
CA PRO A 37 -5.87 -4.86 -15.89
C PRO A 37 -5.86 -4.30 -14.47
N GLN A 38 -6.73 -3.34 -14.21
CA GLN A 38 -6.77 -2.62 -12.93
C GLN A 38 -7.00 -3.56 -11.74
N ASN A 39 -7.89 -4.54 -11.90
CA ASN A 39 -8.21 -5.56 -10.90
C ASN A 39 -7.25 -6.77 -10.90
N ALA A 40 -6.14 -6.74 -11.65
CA ALA A 40 -5.32 -7.94 -11.85
C ALA A 40 -4.75 -8.53 -10.55
N VAL A 41 -4.33 -7.67 -9.61
CA VAL A 41 -3.83 -8.11 -8.28
C VAL A 41 -4.95 -8.79 -7.48
N CYS A 42 -6.11 -8.14 -7.38
CA CYS A 42 -7.28 -8.68 -6.67
C CYS A 42 -7.73 -10.01 -7.29
N ALA A 43 -7.75 -10.11 -8.62
CA ALA A 43 -8.14 -11.34 -9.31
C ALA A 43 -7.22 -12.52 -8.97
N THR A 44 -5.91 -12.28 -8.81
CA THR A 44 -4.96 -13.31 -8.39
C THR A 44 -5.16 -13.70 -6.94
N LEU A 45 -5.30 -12.72 -6.04
CA LEU A 45 -5.48 -12.97 -4.62
C LEU A 45 -6.82 -13.67 -4.34
N ALA A 46 -7.90 -13.30 -5.04
CA ALA A 46 -9.21 -13.91 -4.90
C ALA A 46 -9.20 -15.42 -5.19
N ARG A 47 -8.35 -15.88 -6.11
CA ARG A 47 -8.19 -17.33 -6.37
C ARG A 47 -7.59 -18.06 -5.16
N GLN A 48 -6.60 -17.45 -4.51
CA GLN A 48 -6.03 -17.98 -3.27
C GLN A 48 -7.06 -17.95 -2.12
N ASP A 49 -7.78 -16.83 -2.02
CA ASP A 49 -8.76 -16.60 -0.95
C ASP A 49 -9.97 -17.55 -1.05
N ALA A 50 -10.30 -18.03 -2.25
CA ALA A 50 -11.31 -19.05 -2.49
C ALA A 50 -10.93 -20.43 -1.93
N GLU A 51 -9.64 -20.76 -1.89
CA GLU A 51 -9.15 -22.01 -1.29
C GLU A 51 -8.96 -21.89 0.22
N ARG A 52 -8.49 -20.73 0.68
CA ARG A 52 -8.21 -20.46 2.09
C ARG A 52 -8.65 -19.04 2.45
N PRO A 53 -9.72 -18.89 3.24
CA PRO A 53 -10.20 -17.57 3.63
C PRO A 53 -9.11 -16.72 4.27
N LEU A 54 -9.03 -15.45 3.86
CA LEU A 54 -8.15 -14.47 4.48
C LEU A 54 -8.70 -13.99 5.84
N ASP A 55 -7.82 -13.46 6.68
CA ASP A 55 -8.18 -12.60 7.80
C ASP A 55 -8.12 -11.14 7.35
N ALA A 56 -9.19 -10.39 7.60
CA ALA A 56 -9.35 -8.98 7.22
C ALA A 56 -9.65 -8.05 8.42
N GLN A 57 -9.45 -8.49 9.66
CA GLN A 57 -9.77 -7.68 10.85
C GLN A 57 -9.03 -6.34 10.87
N LEU A 58 -7.74 -6.35 10.52
CA LEU A 58 -6.94 -5.13 10.45
C LEU A 58 -7.39 -4.23 9.28
N LYS A 59 -7.78 -4.81 8.15
CA LYS A 59 -8.30 -4.06 6.99
C LYS A 59 -9.50 -3.18 7.40
N THR A 60 -10.46 -3.73 8.13
CA THR A 60 -11.64 -2.97 8.62
C THR A 60 -11.26 -1.76 9.49
N LEU A 61 -10.16 -1.82 10.22
CA LEU A 61 -9.66 -0.69 11.02
C LEU A 61 -8.96 0.36 10.15
N LEU A 62 -8.19 -0.09 9.15
CA LEU A 62 -7.44 0.78 8.25
C LEU A 62 -8.34 1.57 7.29
N GLU A 63 -9.50 1.03 6.90
CA GLU A 63 -10.42 1.67 5.95
C GLU A 63 -11.22 2.85 6.51
N LYS A 64 -11.19 3.10 7.82
CA LYS A 64 -11.99 4.16 8.46
C LYS A 64 -11.83 5.55 7.81
N PRO A 65 -10.61 6.03 7.50
CA PRO A 65 -10.43 7.32 6.82
C PRO A 65 -11.05 7.34 5.42
N LEU A 66 -10.94 6.24 4.65
CA LEU A 66 -11.56 6.15 3.33
C LEU A 66 -13.08 6.21 3.42
N VAL A 67 -13.69 5.50 4.39
CA VAL A 67 -15.14 5.54 4.61
C VAL A 67 -15.60 6.96 4.93
N ALA A 68 -14.87 7.67 5.79
CA ALA A 68 -15.17 9.08 6.10
C ALA A 68 -15.04 9.98 4.86
N LEU A 69 -14.00 9.78 4.04
CA LEU A 69 -13.82 10.50 2.78
C LEU A 69 -14.95 10.22 1.79
N GLN A 70 -15.37 8.96 1.65
CA GLN A 70 -16.46 8.55 0.77
C GLN A 70 -17.79 9.19 1.19
N GLN A 71 -18.06 9.29 2.50
CA GLN A 71 -19.24 9.98 3.04
C GLN A 71 -19.19 11.49 2.78
N TRP A 72 -18.04 12.11 2.99
CA TRP A 72 -17.82 13.52 2.67
C TRP A 72 -18.01 13.81 1.17
N ALA A 73 -17.61 12.87 0.31
CA ALA A 73 -17.73 12.95 -1.14
C ALA A 73 -19.16 12.69 -1.67
N THR A 74 -20.22 12.68 -0.84
CA THR A 74 -21.60 12.39 -1.29
C THR A 74 -22.09 13.33 -2.42
N GLY A 75 -21.60 14.57 -2.47
CA GLY A 75 -21.89 15.52 -3.57
C GLY A 75 -20.95 15.44 -4.77
N GLN A 76 -20.01 14.48 -4.79
CA GLN A 76 -18.94 14.33 -5.77
C GLN A 76 -18.91 12.88 -6.30
N PRO A 77 -19.77 12.54 -7.28
CA PRO A 77 -19.99 11.15 -7.69
C PRO A 77 -18.73 10.45 -8.20
N GLU A 78 -17.86 11.17 -8.90
CA GLU A 78 -16.58 10.62 -9.40
C GLU A 78 -15.66 10.22 -8.26
N LEU A 79 -15.50 11.08 -7.25
CA LEU A 79 -14.68 10.78 -6.07
C LEU A 79 -15.30 9.65 -5.24
N GLN A 80 -16.62 9.60 -5.11
CA GLN A 80 -17.31 8.53 -4.38
C GLN A 80 -17.10 7.16 -5.06
N ALA A 81 -17.24 7.11 -6.38
CA ALA A 81 -16.96 5.91 -7.18
C ALA A 81 -15.49 5.49 -7.06
N LEU A 82 -14.57 6.45 -7.07
CA LEU A 82 -13.15 6.19 -6.90
C LEU A 82 -12.82 5.63 -5.51
N CYS A 83 -13.40 6.19 -4.44
CA CYS A 83 -13.24 5.66 -3.09
C CYS A 83 -13.75 4.22 -2.99
N GLN A 84 -14.91 3.93 -3.57
CA GLN A 84 -15.47 2.58 -3.62
C GLN A 84 -14.52 1.61 -4.34
N GLN A 85 -14.04 2.01 -5.51
CA GLN A 85 -13.13 1.21 -6.30
C GLN A 85 -11.83 0.91 -5.53
N TYR A 86 -11.23 1.91 -4.88
CA TYR A 86 -10.02 1.70 -4.09
C TYR A 86 -10.26 0.85 -2.84
N SER A 87 -11.43 0.95 -2.19
CA SER A 87 -11.83 0.08 -1.09
C SER A 87 -11.84 -1.40 -1.48
N GLU A 88 -12.46 -1.69 -2.63
CA GLU A 88 -12.53 -3.04 -3.20
C GLU A 88 -11.15 -3.57 -3.62
N GLN A 89 -10.27 -2.67 -4.08
CA GLN A 89 -8.94 -3.04 -4.55
C GLN A 89 -7.89 -3.14 -3.45
N ALA A 90 -8.02 -2.36 -2.38
CA ALA A 90 -7.03 -2.31 -1.32
C ALA A 90 -6.91 -3.66 -0.60
N GLN A 91 -5.68 -4.14 -0.41
CA GLN A 91 -5.40 -5.40 0.27
C GLN A 91 -4.63 -5.21 1.58
N ALA A 92 -4.37 -3.96 1.98
CA ALA A 92 -3.72 -3.66 3.24
C ALA A 92 -4.56 -4.14 4.43
N GLY A 93 -3.88 -4.64 5.46
CA GLY A 93 -4.51 -5.25 6.63
C GLY A 93 -5.08 -6.65 6.39
N THR A 94 -4.86 -7.25 5.21
CA THR A 94 -5.23 -8.65 4.97
C THR A 94 -4.07 -9.60 5.33
N GLN A 95 -4.40 -10.74 5.94
CA GLN A 95 -3.47 -11.82 6.23
C GLN A 95 -3.94 -13.11 5.58
N ARG A 96 -3.03 -13.80 4.89
CA ARG A 96 -3.27 -15.06 4.19
C ARG A 96 -2.39 -16.16 4.76
N LEU A 97 -2.97 -17.34 4.95
CA LEU A 97 -2.21 -18.55 5.24
C LEU A 97 -1.59 -19.09 3.93
N LEU A 98 -0.27 -19.19 3.90
CA LEU A 98 0.47 -19.75 2.76
C LEU A 98 0.55 -21.27 2.85
N PRO A 99 0.56 -21.98 1.71
CA PRO A 99 0.82 -23.42 1.70
C PRO A 99 2.21 -23.66 2.26
N GLY A 100 2.37 -24.70 3.08
CA GLY A 100 3.64 -25.04 3.71
C GLY A 100 3.65 -26.45 4.29
N PRO A 101 4.81 -26.93 4.73
CA PRO A 101 4.95 -28.26 5.32
C PRO A 101 4.19 -28.37 6.66
N THR A 102 3.90 -29.60 7.06
CA THR A 102 3.38 -29.87 8.40
C THR A 102 4.41 -29.47 9.46
N GLY A 103 3.94 -29.03 10.63
CA GLY A 103 4.82 -28.53 11.69
C GLY A 103 5.26 -27.07 11.51
N GLU A 104 4.78 -26.40 10.46
CA GLU A 104 4.97 -24.98 10.24
C GLU A 104 3.64 -24.26 9.96
N ARG A 105 3.54 -23.01 10.40
CA ARG A 105 2.49 -22.08 9.99
C ARG A 105 3.13 -20.88 9.32
N ASN A 106 2.85 -20.72 8.03
CA ASN A 106 3.41 -19.66 7.20
C ASN A 106 2.29 -18.66 6.83
N THR A 107 2.46 -17.39 7.14
CA THR A 107 1.47 -16.34 6.84
C THR A 107 2.11 -15.20 6.06
N LEU A 108 1.35 -14.62 5.14
CA LEU A 108 1.66 -13.38 4.45
C LEU A 108 0.66 -12.31 4.84
N THR A 109 1.14 -11.18 5.35
CA THR A 109 0.32 -10.01 5.67
C THR A 109 0.75 -8.83 4.82
N PHE A 110 -0.21 -8.10 4.26
CA PHE A 110 0.06 -6.80 3.63
C PHE A 110 -0.19 -5.69 4.65
N ILE A 111 0.84 -4.90 4.92
CA ILE A 111 0.79 -3.77 5.85
C ILE A 111 0.94 -2.49 5.03
N PRO A 112 0.23 -1.38 5.37
CA PRO A 112 0.50 -0.09 4.75
C PRO A 112 1.97 0.31 4.92
N ARG A 113 2.54 0.99 3.93
CA ARG A 113 3.69 1.86 4.17
C ARG A 113 3.30 2.97 5.15
N ASP A 114 4.26 3.53 5.88
CA ASP A 114 3.92 4.47 6.96
C ASP A 114 3.44 5.80 6.37
N ARG A 115 4.24 6.43 5.50
CA ARG A 115 3.89 7.74 4.92
C ARG A 115 4.19 7.83 3.42
N VAL A 116 3.27 8.45 2.69
CA VAL A 116 3.34 8.66 1.24
C VAL A 116 3.42 10.15 0.94
N LEU A 117 4.47 10.58 0.23
CA LEU A 117 4.53 11.93 -0.33
C LEU A 117 3.60 12.02 -1.53
N CYS A 118 2.62 12.90 -1.44
CA CYS A 118 1.62 13.13 -2.48
C CYS A 118 1.85 14.51 -3.08
N VAL A 119 2.18 14.57 -4.37
CA VAL A 119 2.45 15.80 -5.10
C VAL A 119 1.46 15.90 -6.26
N ALA A 120 0.61 16.91 -6.19
CA ALA A 120 -0.33 17.28 -7.25
C ALA A 120 -0.48 18.81 -7.27
N ASP A 121 -0.81 19.36 -8.43
CA ASP A 121 -0.98 20.81 -8.63
C ASP A 121 -2.44 21.26 -8.72
N ASN A 122 -3.39 20.32 -8.59
CA ASN A 122 -4.83 20.57 -8.65
C ASN A 122 -5.59 19.74 -7.60
N GLU A 123 -6.80 20.19 -7.26
CA GLU A 123 -7.63 19.60 -6.19
C GLU A 123 -8.08 18.17 -6.53
N GLN A 124 -8.42 17.90 -7.80
CA GLN A 124 -8.92 16.60 -8.25
C GLN A 124 -7.87 15.49 -8.09
N ASP A 125 -6.64 15.75 -8.52
CA ASP A 125 -5.54 14.79 -8.41
C ASP A 125 -5.08 14.63 -6.96
N ALA A 126 -5.11 15.70 -6.15
CA ALA A 126 -4.84 15.62 -4.71
C ALA A 126 -5.87 14.72 -3.99
N LEU A 127 -7.17 14.83 -4.34
CA LEU A 127 -8.23 13.97 -3.84
C LEU A 127 -8.09 12.52 -4.31
N THR A 128 -7.64 12.31 -5.56
CA THR A 128 -7.35 10.98 -6.11
C THR A 128 -6.22 10.29 -5.35
N GLN A 129 -5.13 11.00 -5.09
CA GLN A 129 -4.01 10.51 -4.27
C GLN A 129 -4.45 10.23 -2.83
N LEU A 130 -5.23 11.14 -2.23
CA LEU A 130 -5.78 11.00 -0.90
C LEU A 130 -6.64 9.74 -0.76
N ALA A 131 -7.55 9.50 -1.71
CA ALA A 131 -8.41 8.32 -1.70
C ALA A 131 -7.58 7.02 -1.81
N ALA A 132 -6.57 6.98 -2.68
CA ALA A 132 -5.70 5.82 -2.81
C ALA A 132 -4.91 5.53 -1.52
N VAL A 133 -4.31 6.57 -0.93
CA VAL A 133 -3.52 6.42 0.31
C VAL A 133 -4.41 6.05 1.50
N ALA A 134 -5.58 6.70 1.63
CA ALA A 134 -6.55 6.39 2.68
C ALA A 134 -7.10 4.96 2.57
N ALA A 135 -7.29 4.44 1.34
CA ALA A 135 -7.73 3.06 1.13
C ALA A 135 -6.71 2.02 1.60
N VAL A 136 -5.42 2.35 1.49
CA VAL A 136 -4.33 1.50 2.00
C VAL A 136 -4.14 1.68 3.50
N GLY A 137 -4.49 2.84 4.04
CA GLY A 137 -4.31 3.19 5.44
C GLY A 137 -2.94 3.79 5.78
N CYS A 138 -2.22 4.33 4.79
CA CYS A 138 -0.99 5.10 5.04
C CYS A 138 -1.31 6.52 5.51
N GLU A 139 -0.30 7.20 6.05
CA GLU A 139 -0.30 8.66 6.22
C GLU A 139 0.09 9.38 4.93
N ILE A 140 -0.31 10.65 4.83
CA ILE A 140 0.02 11.52 3.70
C ILE A 140 1.00 12.59 4.14
N LEU A 141 2.00 12.85 3.30
CA LEU A 141 2.77 14.08 3.34
C LEU A 141 2.38 14.94 2.15
N TRP A 142 1.85 16.12 2.42
CA TRP A 142 1.56 17.14 1.41
C TRP A 142 2.54 18.31 1.46
N PRO A 143 2.79 18.96 0.32
CA PRO A 143 3.45 20.27 0.32
C PRO A 143 2.60 21.29 1.07
N ASP A 144 3.25 22.07 1.92
CA ASP A 144 2.63 23.15 2.69
C ASP A 144 2.37 24.37 1.80
N ASN A 145 1.33 24.27 0.97
CA ASN A 145 0.87 25.34 0.08
C ASN A 145 -0.63 25.60 0.23
N ALA A 146 -1.10 26.69 -0.39
CA ALA A 146 -2.49 27.13 -0.27
C ALA A 146 -3.49 26.05 -0.70
N LEU A 147 -3.23 25.34 -1.81
CA LEU A 147 -4.12 24.30 -2.33
C LEU A 147 -4.35 23.19 -1.29
N HIS A 148 -3.28 22.59 -0.77
CA HIS A 148 -3.39 21.46 0.15
C HIS A 148 -3.92 21.90 1.53
N ARG A 149 -3.56 23.12 1.99
CA ARG A 149 -4.07 23.68 3.25
C ARG A 149 -5.56 23.98 3.19
N GLU A 150 -6.05 24.59 2.11
CA GLU A 150 -7.48 24.86 1.95
C GLU A 150 -8.28 23.57 1.77
N LEU A 151 -7.73 22.58 1.04
CA LEU A 151 -8.36 21.27 0.92
C LEU A 151 -8.49 20.59 2.29
N ALA A 152 -7.41 20.55 3.08
CA ALA A 152 -7.42 19.88 4.38
C ALA A 152 -8.42 20.44 5.38
N LYS A 153 -8.71 21.76 5.34
CA LYS A 153 -9.74 22.38 6.18
C LYS A 153 -11.15 21.86 5.91
N LYS A 154 -11.41 21.36 4.69
CA LYS A 154 -12.73 20.87 4.27
C LYS A 154 -12.91 19.39 4.61
N LEU A 155 -11.83 18.65 4.81
CA LEU A 155 -11.87 17.18 4.98
C LEU A 155 -12.37 16.77 6.37
N PRO A 156 -12.97 15.57 6.50
CA PRO A 156 -13.34 14.99 7.79
C PRO A 156 -12.14 14.85 8.73
N ARG A 157 -12.44 14.78 10.03
CA ARG A 157 -11.42 14.66 11.08
C ARG A 157 -10.58 13.38 10.90
N GLU A 158 -11.23 12.25 10.63
CA GLU A 158 -10.60 10.94 10.45
C GLU A 158 -9.58 10.93 9.30
N VAL A 159 -9.79 11.80 8.31
CA VAL A 159 -8.91 11.97 7.14
C VAL A 159 -7.82 12.97 7.46
N SER A 160 -8.18 14.15 7.98
CA SER A 160 -7.23 15.23 8.27
C SER A 160 -6.19 14.88 9.34
N GLU A 161 -6.53 14.03 10.32
CA GLU A 161 -5.58 13.51 11.32
C GLU A 161 -4.45 12.64 10.71
N ARG A 162 -4.61 12.19 9.45
CA ARG A 162 -3.61 11.38 8.71
C ARG A 162 -2.74 12.21 7.78
N ILE A 163 -2.92 13.54 7.74
CA ILE A 163 -2.26 14.44 6.80
C ILE A 163 -1.19 15.27 7.51
N HIS A 164 0.03 15.16 7.00
CA HIS A 164 1.19 15.93 7.42
C HIS A 164 1.56 16.93 6.34
N PHE A 165 2.22 18.02 6.74
CA PHE A 165 2.65 19.07 5.85
C PHE A 165 4.12 19.37 6.05
N ALA A 166 4.83 19.63 4.96
CA ALA A 166 6.16 20.21 5.00
C ALA A 166 6.33 21.23 3.87
N LYS A 167 7.16 22.25 4.12
CA LYS A 167 7.52 23.22 3.09
C LYS A 167 8.24 22.53 1.96
N GLU A 168 8.10 23.05 0.75
CA GLU A 168 8.69 22.46 -0.45
C GLU A 168 10.21 22.22 -0.33
N ALA A 169 10.93 23.19 0.25
CA ALA A 169 12.36 23.09 0.51
C ALA A 169 12.75 21.96 1.49
N ASP A 170 11.81 21.54 2.36
CA ASP A 170 12.04 20.56 3.42
C ASP A 170 11.39 19.19 3.11
N LEU A 171 10.65 19.06 2.00
CA LEU A 171 9.90 17.83 1.67
C LEU A 171 10.84 16.63 1.62
N THR A 172 11.96 16.77 0.92
CA THR A 172 12.98 15.72 0.75
C THR A 172 13.80 15.47 2.01
N ALA A 173 13.62 16.23 3.09
CA ALA A 173 14.17 15.92 4.41
C ALA A 173 13.18 15.17 5.31
N GLN A 174 11.89 15.13 4.98
CA GLN A 174 10.88 14.42 5.76
C GLN A 174 10.96 12.90 5.56
N SER A 175 10.51 12.13 6.55
CA SER A 175 10.34 10.68 6.40
C SER A 175 9.11 10.35 5.55
N PHE A 176 9.31 9.56 4.50
CA PHE A 176 8.25 8.93 3.68
C PHE A 176 8.83 7.72 2.94
N ASP A 177 7.98 6.75 2.61
CA ASP A 177 8.40 5.44 2.06
C ASP A 177 7.94 5.21 0.62
N ALA A 178 7.09 6.11 0.10
CA ALA A 178 6.60 6.11 -1.27
C ALA A 178 6.28 7.54 -1.73
N VAL A 179 6.28 7.76 -3.04
CA VAL A 179 5.83 9.01 -3.66
C VAL A 179 4.76 8.72 -4.70
N ILE A 180 3.70 9.53 -4.72
CA ILE A 180 2.74 9.61 -5.82
C ILE A 180 2.77 11.03 -6.38
N TYR A 181 2.96 11.14 -7.70
CA TYR A 181 3.05 12.39 -8.42
C TYR A 181 2.01 12.43 -9.54
N HIS A 182 1.22 13.51 -9.62
CA HIS A 182 0.41 13.87 -10.79
C HIS A 182 0.95 15.16 -11.40
N GLY A 183 1.24 15.16 -12.69
CA GLY A 183 1.71 16.35 -13.40
C GLY A 183 2.42 16.04 -14.71
N ASP A 184 3.44 16.82 -15.04
CA ASP A 184 4.22 16.66 -16.28
C ASP A 184 5.51 15.85 -16.08
N SER A 185 6.06 15.35 -17.19
CA SER A 185 7.23 14.48 -17.18
C SER A 185 8.54 15.18 -16.76
N ASP A 186 8.65 16.49 -17.01
CA ASP A 186 9.87 17.24 -16.69
C ASP A 186 9.99 17.45 -15.18
N GLN A 187 8.90 17.84 -14.54
CA GLN A 187 8.79 17.93 -13.09
C GLN A 187 8.89 16.57 -12.42
N LEU A 188 8.28 15.52 -13.00
CA LEU A 188 8.43 14.15 -12.50
C LEU A 188 9.91 13.72 -12.50
N ARG A 189 10.67 14.01 -13.56
CA ARG A 189 12.10 13.70 -13.62
C ARG A 189 12.87 14.42 -12.51
N ALA A 190 12.63 15.72 -12.33
CA ALA A 190 13.27 16.49 -11.27
C ALA A 190 12.94 15.94 -9.87
N LEU A 191 11.68 15.56 -9.63
CA LEU A 191 11.27 14.93 -8.38
C LEU A 191 11.95 13.57 -8.17
N CYS A 192 12.07 12.75 -9.21
CA CYS A 192 12.80 11.48 -9.15
C CYS A 192 14.28 11.67 -8.79
N GLU A 193 14.96 12.68 -9.35
CA GLU A 193 16.34 13.02 -9.02
C GLU A 193 16.48 13.42 -7.54
N GLN A 194 15.58 14.28 -7.05
CA GLN A 194 15.56 14.72 -5.65
C GLN A 194 15.30 13.56 -4.69
N VAL A 195 14.35 12.68 -5.00
CA VAL A 195 14.02 11.51 -4.19
C VAL A 195 15.17 10.50 -4.19
N ALA A 196 15.83 10.28 -5.33
CA ALA A 196 16.97 9.38 -5.44
C ALA A 196 18.22 9.89 -4.73
N ALA A 197 18.36 11.21 -4.57
CA ALA A 197 19.47 11.84 -3.85
C ALA A 197 19.32 11.78 -2.32
N ARG A 198 18.18 11.29 -1.79
CA ARG A 198 17.96 11.17 -0.34
C ARG A 198 18.83 10.07 0.25
N ASP A 199 19.30 10.32 1.47
CA ASP A 199 19.90 9.28 2.29
C ASP A 199 18.85 8.27 2.79
N GLY A 200 19.29 7.05 3.03
CA GLY A 200 18.48 6.01 3.66
C GLY A 200 17.85 5.03 2.66
N ALA A 201 16.61 4.61 2.93
CA ALA A 201 15.92 3.61 2.14
C ALA A 201 15.55 4.17 0.75
N ILE A 202 15.66 3.35 -0.28
CA ILE A 202 15.21 3.71 -1.62
C ILE A 202 13.69 3.85 -1.62
N VAL A 203 13.20 5.02 -2.04
CA VAL A 203 11.77 5.31 -2.13
C VAL A 203 11.28 5.15 -3.58
N SER A 204 10.20 4.39 -3.78
CA SER A 204 9.58 4.26 -5.11
C SER A 204 8.71 5.47 -5.42
N VAL A 205 8.90 6.04 -6.61
CA VAL A 205 8.03 7.08 -7.19
C VAL A 205 7.02 6.44 -8.15
N GLN A 206 5.76 6.85 -8.06
CA GLN A 206 4.72 6.58 -9.04
C GLN A 206 4.34 7.90 -9.70
N GLY A 207 4.60 8.03 -11.00
CA GLY A 207 4.26 9.22 -11.78
C GLY A 207 3.07 8.96 -12.68
N PHE A 208 2.13 9.90 -12.67
CA PHE A 208 0.86 9.86 -13.39
C PHE A 208 0.64 11.19 -14.11
N ALA A 209 -0.05 11.15 -15.25
CA ALA A 209 -0.54 12.36 -15.90
C ALA A 209 -1.74 12.93 -15.12
N ARG A 210 -1.99 14.23 -15.23
CA ARG A 210 -3.14 14.87 -14.57
C ARG A 210 -4.46 14.17 -14.96
N GLY A 211 -5.31 13.89 -13.97
CA GLY A 211 -6.59 13.21 -14.14
C GLY A 211 -6.53 11.68 -14.20
N GLU A 212 -5.34 11.06 -14.14
CA GLU A 212 -5.26 9.60 -14.06
C GLU A 212 -5.70 9.08 -12.69
N THR A 213 -6.50 8.01 -12.68
CA THR A 213 -7.08 7.43 -11.46
C THR A 213 -6.65 5.97 -11.23
N ASN A 214 -5.76 5.43 -12.07
CA ASN A 214 -5.30 4.05 -11.95
C ASN A 214 -4.05 3.92 -11.08
N LEU A 215 -4.13 4.40 -9.84
CA LEU A 215 -3.02 4.36 -8.90
C LEU A 215 -2.74 2.92 -8.45
N LEU A 216 -1.47 2.52 -8.42
CA LEU A 216 -1.07 1.15 -8.10
C LEU A 216 -0.96 0.96 -6.58
N LEU A 217 -2.08 0.59 -5.95
CA LEU A 217 -2.17 0.44 -4.49
C LEU A 217 -1.16 -0.60 -3.95
N GLU A 218 -0.84 -1.64 -4.73
CA GLU A 218 0.12 -2.66 -4.32
C GLU A 218 1.55 -2.15 -4.12
N ARG A 219 1.87 -0.98 -4.67
CA ARG A 219 3.16 -0.30 -4.44
C ARG A 219 3.21 0.43 -3.10
N LEU A 220 2.07 0.58 -2.43
CA LEU A 220 1.94 1.18 -1.10
C LEU A 220 1.92 0.14 0.02
N TYR A 221 2.11 -1.15 -0.31
CA TYR A 221 2.18 -2.22 0.69
C TYR A 221 3.62 -2.54 1.06
N ILE A 222 3.75 -2.99 2.30
CA ILE A 222 4.84 -3.78 2.81
C ILE A 222 4.32 -5.21 2.97
N GLU A 223 5.00 -6.15 2.32
CA GLU A 223 4.73 -7.57 2.52
C GLU A 223 5.45 -8.04 3.80
N ARG A 224 4.76 -8.70 4.73
CA ARG A 224 5.36 -9.37 5.89
C ARG A 224 5.09 -10.86 5.83
N SER A 225 6.16 -11.65 5.71
CA SER A 225 6.09 -13.11 5.82
C SER A 225 6.49 -13.52 7.24
N LEU A 226 5.65 -14.32 7.89
CA LEU A 226 5.91 -14.89 9.21
C LEU A 226 5.81 -16.42 9.12
N SER A 227 6.86 -17.11 9.55
CA SER A 227 6.90 -18.56 9.65
C SER A 227 7.06 -18.96 11.10
N VAL A 228 6.14 -19.78 11.61
CA VAL A 228 6.12 -20.27 12.99
C VAL A 228 6.31 -21.78 12.97
N ASN A 229 7.37 -22.27 13.61
CA ASN A 229 7.55 -23.70 13.86
C ASN A 229 6.55 -24.15 14.95
N THR A 230 5.48 -24.82 14.55
CA THR A 230 4.43 -25.30 15.46
C THR A 230 4.79 -26.62 16.12
N ALA A 231 5.79 -27.35 15.61
CA ALA A 231 6.30 -28.59 16.19
C ALA A 231 7.41 -28.36 17.24
N ALA A 232 7.80 -27.10 17.50
CA ALA A 232 8.89 -26.76 18.41
C ALA A 232 8.69 -27.29 19.85
N ALA A 233 7.45 -27.55 20.26
CA ALA A 233 7.11 -28.12 21.56
C ALA A 233 7.32 -29.65 21.67
N GLY A 234 7.84 -30.32 20.64
CA GLY A 234 8.18 -31.75 20.66
C GLY A 234 7.13 -32.69 20.08
N GLY A 235 6.13 -32.16 19.35
CA GLY A 235 5.13 -32.95 18.66
C GLY A 235 4.24 -32.07 17.78
N ASN A 236 3.72 -32.62 16.69
CA ASN A 236 2.79 -31.90 15.82
C ASN A 236 1.35 -32.27 16.17
N ALA A 237 0.65 -31.38 16.89
CA ALA A 237 -0.72 -31.59 17.31
C ALA A 237 -1.69 -31.88 16.15
N SER A 238 -1.44 -31.34 14.94
CA SER A 238 -2.31 -31.61 13.79
C SER A 238 -2.13 -33.01 13.20
N LEU A 239 -0.96 -33.64 13.41
CA LEU A 239 -0.73 -35.04 13.04
C LEU A 239 -1.29 -36.02 14.06
N MET A 240 -1.51 -35.60 15.31
CA MET A 240 -2.14 -36.46 16.33
C MET A 240 -3.64 -36.68 16.10
N THR A 241 -4.27 -35.88 15.23
CA THR A 241 -5.70 -35.94 14.91
C THR A 241 -6.01 -36.61 13.56
N ILE A 242 -4.99 -37.01 12.79
CA ILE A 242 -5.16 -37.73 11.52
C ILE A 242 -4.96 -39.22 11.84
N GLY A 243 -6.07 -39.98 11.87
CA GLY A 243 -6.12 -41.43 12.09
C GLY A 243 -7.04 -42.10 11.10
#